data_AF-A0A8J2ZMA5-F1
#
_entry.id   AF-A0A8J2ZMA5-F1
#
_cell.length_a   1.000
_cell.length_b   1.000
_cell.length_c   1.000
_cell.angle_alpha   90.00
_cell.angle_beta   90.00
_cell.angle_gamma   90.00
#
_symmetry.space_group_name_H-M   'P 1'
#
loop_
_entity.id
_entity.type
_entity.pdbx_description
1 polymer ?
#
loop_
_entity_poly.entity_id
_entity_poly.type
_entity_poly.pdbx_seq_one_letter_code
_entity_poly.pdbx_strand_id
1 'polypeptide(L)'
;MEREEGQGRALPVALVLGAAVWPGGEASPSLRRRALTAAALWQAGRVRAIVGCGGVGEHPPSEAEVIRVLCLEAGVPGEAVFCEGQSRNTHENIRLALPVLARLGSRDVLVVSDGYHLPRALLVARRAGLRARGAAVPLRGARVGAQMRGALREIPAFLWYLLRPKKS
;
A
#
# COMPACT_ATOMS: atom_id res chain seq x y z
N MET A 1 -41.37 4.75 -5.72
CA MET A 1 -40.28 4.26 -4.84
C MET A 1 -39.08 4.02 -5.74
N GLU A 2 -38.33 5.09 -5.93
CA GLU A 2 -37.27 5.21 -6.93
C GLU A 2 -36.09 4.33 -6.53
N ARG A 3 -35.62 3.51 -7.47
CA ARG A 3 -34.38 2.75 -7.33
C ARG A 3 -33.24 3.73 -7.60
N GLU A 4 -32.43 4.02 -6.58
CA GLU A 4 -31.21 4.79 -6.78
C GLU A 4 -30.26 4.01 -7.70
N GLU A 5 -30.09 4.54 -8.90
CA GLU A 5 -29.14 4.09 -9.91
C GLU A 5 -27.73 4.17 -9.34
N GLY A 6 -27.08 3.01 -9.19
CA GLY A 6 -25.68 2.91 -8.81
C GLY A 6 -24.78 3.50 -9.88
N GLN A 7 -24.47 4.79 -9.75
CA GLN A 7 -23.47 5.48 -10.56
C GLN A 7 -22.19 4.63 -10.59
N GLY A 8 -21.81 4.16 -11.77
CA GLY A 8 -20.68 3.24 -12.00
C GLY A 8 -19.36 3.84 -11.52
N ARG A 9 -19.03 3.63 -10.23
CA ARG A 9 -17.78 4.11 -9.65
C ARG A 9 -16.63 3.33 -10.25
N ALA A 10 -15.71 4.04 -10.89
CA ALA A 10 -14.47 3.45 -11.38
C ALA A 10 -13.81 2.59 -10.29
N LEU A 11 -13.32 1.41 -10.68
CA LEU A 11 -12.64 0.50 -9.76
C LEU A 11 -11.47 1.21 -9.05
N PRO A 12 -11.22 0.91 -7.76
CA PRO A 12 -10.12 1.51 -7.03
C PRO A 12 -8.75 1.13 -7.61
N VAL A 13 -7.71 1.83 -7.17
CA VAL A 13 -6.31 1.49 -7.44
C VAL A 13 -5.74 0.73 -6.23
N ALA A 14 -5.01 -0.37 -6.45
CA ALA A 14 -4.26 -1.01 -5.38
C ALA A 14 -3.04 -0.14 -5.04
N LEU A 15 -2.96 0.32 -3.78
CA LEU A 15 -1.81 1.04 -3.27
C LEU A 15 -0.98 0.09 -2.40
N VAL A 16 0.13 -0.40 -2.93
CA VAL A 16 0.97 -1.42 -2.31
C VAL A 16 2.09 -0.75 -1.54
N LEU A 17 2.07 -0.89 -0.22
CA LEU A 17 3.10 -0.30 0.62
C LEU A 17 4.37 -1.15 0.62
N GLY A 18 5.50 -0.47 0.55
CA GLY A 18 6.84 -0.99 0.72
C GLY A 18 7.08 -1.72 2.05
N ALA A 19 8.11 -2.56 2.09
CA ALA A 19 8.46 -3.41 3.23
C ALA A 19 9.98 -3.59 3.40
N ALA A 20 10.58 -4.48 2.61
CA ALA A 20 12.03 -4.67 2.57
C ALA A 20 12.44 -5.49 1.33
N VAL A 21 13.60 -5.15 0.79
CA VAL A 21 14.39 -5.94 -0.18
C VAL A 21 15.58 -6.56 0.57
N TRP A 22 15.86 -7.82 0.31
CA TRP A 22 16.93 -8.62 0.91
C TRP A 22 18.18 -8.65 0.01
N PRO A 23 19.33 -9.13 0.53
CA PRO A 23 20.54 -9.30 -0.28
C PRO A 23 20.24 -10.03 -1.60
N GLY A 24 20.87 -9.57 -2.68
CA GLY A 24 20.63 -10.12 -4.03
C GLY A 24 19.40 -9.56 -4.74
N GLY A 25 18.71 -8.57 -4.16
CA GLY A 25 17.52 -7.95 -4.75
C GLY A 25 16.24 -8.76 -4.53
N GLU A 26 16.26 -9.71 -3.60
CA GLU A 26 15.14 -10.58 -3.33
C GLU A 26 14.05 -9.87 -2.53
N ALA A 27 12.79 -10.13 -2.89
CA ALA A 27 11.66 -9.62 -2.12
C ALA A 27 11.59 -10.31 -0.75
N SER A 28 11.54 -9.53 0.33
CA SER A 28 11.18 -10.09 1.63
C SER A 28 9.82 -10.80 1.58
N PRO A 29 9.52 -11.76 2.48
CA PRO A 29 8.23 -12.44 2.52
C PRO A 29 7.05 -11.48 2.62
N SER A 30 7.23 -10.33 3.30
CA SER A 30 6.23 -9.28 3.38
C SER A 30 6.00 -8.60 2.03
N LEU A 31 7.08 -8.15 1.38
CA LEU A 31 7.00 -7.48 0.07
C LEU A 31 6.37 -8.39 -0.98
N ARG A 32 6.79 -9.67 -1.02
CA ARG A 32 6.25 -10.69 -1.93
C ARG A 32 4.75 -10.90 -1.72
N ARG A 33 4.30 -11.11 -0.47
CA ARG A 33 2.87 -11.29 -0.18
C ARG A 33 2.03 -10.08 -0.61
N ARG A 34 2.52 -8.87 -0.38
CA ARG A 34 1.81 -7.63 -0.74
C ARG A 34 1.69 -7.49 -2.26
N ALA A 35 2.78 -7.70 -3.00
CA ALA A 35 2.77 -7.65 -4.46
C ALA A 35 1.80 -8.69 -5.06
N LEU A 36 1.89 -9.96 -4.61
CA LEU A 36 1.00 -11.02 -5.12
C LEU A 36 -0.47 -10.80 -4.74
N THR A 37 -0.73 -10.20 -3.57
CA THR A 37 -2.10 -9.80 -3.20
C THR A 37 -2.63 -8.74 -4.17
N ALA A 38 -1.81 -7.75 -4.54
CA ALA A 38 -2.20 -6.72 -5.50
C ALA A 38 -2.48 -7.31 -6.89
N ALA A 39 -1.63 -8.23 -7.35
CA ALA A 39 -1.83 -8.96 -8.60
C ALA A 39 -3.16 -9.75 -8.59
N ALA A 40 -3.44 -10.48 -7.51
CA ALA A 40 -4.70 -11.22 -7.36
C ALA A 40 -5.93 -10.29 -7.35
N LEU A 41 -5.83 -9.12 -6.71
CA LEU A 41 -6.92 -8.12 -6.74
C LEU A 41 -7.17 -7.60 -8.15
N TRP A 42 -6.12 -7.40 -8.95
CA TRP A 42 -6.24 -6.94 -10.33
C TRP A 42 -6.88 -8.02 -11.21
N GLN A 43 -6.39 -9.26 -11.13
CA GLN A 43 -6.95 -10.41 -11.86
C GLN A 43 -8.42 -10.67 -11.53
N ALA A 44 -8.81 -10.45 -10.27
CA ALA A 44 -10.20 -10.56 -9.83
C ALA A 44 -11.09 -9.37 -10.24
N GLY A 45 -10.58 -8.41 -11.02
CA GLY A 45 -11.32 -7.21 -11.44
C GLY A 45 -11.71 -6.30 -10.27
N ARG A 46 -10.99 -6.37 -9.14
CA ARG A 46 -11.29 -5.58 -7.93
C ARG A 46 -10.56 -4.24 -7.89
N VAL A 47 -9.48 -4.12 -8.67
CA VAL A 47 -8.74 -2.88 -8.88
C VAL A 47 -8.44 -2.71 -10.37
N ARG A 48 -8.37 -1.46 -10.84
CA ARG A 48 -8.04 -1.17 -12.25
C ARG A 48 -6.55 -1.03 -12.54
N ALA A 49 -5.76 -0.70 -11.52
CA ALA A 49 -4.33 -0.49 -11.61
C ALA A 49 -3.67 -0.77 -10.25
N ILE A 50 -2.35 -0.95 -10.28
CA ILE A 50 -1.50 -1.17 -9.11
C ILE A 50 -0.47 -0.05 -9.05
N VAL A 51 -0.29 0.54 -7.87
CA VAL A 51 0.81 1.47 -7.57
C VAL A 51 1.67 0.80 -6.49
N GLY A 52 2.88 0.39 -6.87
CA GLY A 52 3.90 -0.08 -5.95
C GLY A 52 4.68 1.09 -5.36
N CYS A 53 4.75 1.17 -4.03
CA CYS A 53 5.46 2.22 -3.33
C CYS A 53 6.66 1.67 -2.58
N GLY A 54 7.73 2.46 -2.51
CA GLY A 54 8.91 2.22 -1.70
C GLY A 54 10.19 2.40 -2.51
N GLY A 55 11.11 3.20 -1.96
CA GLY A 55 12.42 3.44 -2.56
C GLY A 55 13.44 2.34 -2.28
N VAL A 56 14.72 2.67 -2.49
CA VAL A 56 15.83 1.78 -2.14
C VAL A 56 15.98 1.77 -0.61
N GLY A 57 15.79 0.59 -0.02
CA GLY A 57 16.00 0.34 1.40
C GLY A 57 17.46 0.04 1.71
N GLU A 58 17.70 -1.00 2.50
CA GLU A 58 19.05 -1.47 2.82
C GLU A 58 19.78 -2.09 1.61
N HIS A 59 19.02 -2.73 0.72
CA HIS A 59 19.54 -3.36 -0.49
C HIS A 59 18.79 -2.84 -1.72
N PRO A 60 19.49 -2.65 -2.86
CA PRO A 60 18.85 -2.43 -4.15
C PRO A 60 18.24 -3.73 -4.69
N PRO A 61 17.27 -3.66 -5.63
CA PRO A 61 16.67 -2.45 -6.22
C PRO A 61 15.61 -1.82 -5.29
N SER A 62 14.86 -0.82 -5.76
CA SER A 62 13.80 -0.22 -4.96
C SER A 62 12.66 -1.21 -4.71
N GLU A 63 11.96 -1.06 -3.58
CA GLU A 63 10.80 -1.89 -3.26
C GLU A 63 9.70 -1.79 -4.32
N ALA A 64 9.50 -0.60 -4.90
CA ALA A 64 8.55 -0.38 -5.98
C ALA A 64 8.92 -1.14 -7.26
N GLU A 65 10.20 -1.24 -7.61
CA GLU A 65 10.66 -2.05 -8.74
C GLU A 65 10.43 -3.54 -8.49
N VAL A 66 10.75 -4.04 -7.30
CA VAL A 66 10.50 -5.43 -6.92
C VAL A 66 9.00 -5.75 -6.94
N ILE A 67 8.14 -4.86 -6.43
CA ILE A 67 6.68 -5.01 -6.51
C ILE A 67 6.23 -5.11 -7.97
N ARG A 68 6.77 -4.26 -8.86
CA ARG A 68 6.42 -4.28 -10.27
C ARG A 68 6.80 -5.60 -10.93
N VAL A 69 8.04 -6.06 -10.75
CA VAL A 69 8.52 -7.33 -11.30
C VAL A 69 7.61 -8.48 -10.87
N LEU A 70 7.30 -8.58 -9.57
CA LEU A 70 6.43 -9.64 -9.06
C LEU A 70 5.00 -9.58 -9.61
N CYS A 71 4.46 -8.38 -9.88
CA CYS A 71 3.14 -8.25 -10.51
C CYS A 71 3.17 -8.69 -11.98
N LEU A 72 4.23 -8.35 -12.72
CA LEU A 72 4.43 -8.77 -14.10
C LEU A 72 4.58 -10.29 -14.21
N GLU A 73 5.40 -10.89 -13.35
CA GLU A 73 5.57 -12.35 -13.25
C GLU A 73 4.26 -13.06 -12.90
N ALA A 74 3.38 -12.41 -12.14
CA ALA A 74 2.04 -12.90 -11.84
C ALA A 74 1.03 -12.68 -13.00
N GLY A 75 1.44 -12.11 -14.13
CA GLY A 75 0.59 -11.94 -15.32
C GLY A 75 -0.20 -10.64 -15.35
N VAL A 76 0.14 -9.64 -14.53
CA VAL A 76 -0.43 -8.28 -14.66
C VAL A 76 0.29 -7.55 -15.79
N PRO A 77 -0.42 -6.92 -16.74
CA PRO A 77 0.21 -6.19 -17.83
C PRO A 77 0.92 -4.93 -17.31
N GLY A 78 2.04 -4.56 -17.94
CA GLY A 78 2.91 -3.49 -17.43
C GLY A 78 2.27 -2.10 -17.42
N GLU A 79 1.33 -1.84 -18.33
CA GLU A 79 0.53 -0.62 -18.37
C GLU A 79 -0.43 -0.47 -17.17
N ALA A 80 -0.70 -1.55 -16.43
CA ALA A 80 -1.51 -1.53 -15.23
C ALA A 80 -0.68 -1.37 -13.94
N VAL A 81 0.66 -1.36 -14.02
CA VAL A 81 1.56 -1.32 -12.86
C VAL A 81 2.44 -0.08 -12.88
N PHE A 82 2.24 0.78 -11.88
CA PHE A 82 2.94 2.05 -11.71
C PHE A 82 3.86 1.98 -10.49
N CYS A 83 4.97 2.71 -10.52
CA CYS A 83 5.95 2.74 -9.44
C CYS A 83 6.06 4.13 -8.81
N GLU A 84 6.21 4.15 -7.48
CA GLU A 84 6.67 5.28 -6.69
C GLU A 84 7.90 4.81 -5.89
N GLY A 85 9.10 5.13 -6.37
CA GLY A 85 10.36 4.57 -5.86
C GLY A 85 11.19 5.52 -5.00
N GLN A 86 10.60 6.52 -4.36
CA GLN A 86 11.32 7.56 -3.60
C GLN A 86 11.04 7.53 -2.10
N SER A 87 9.95 6.87 -1.67
CA SER A 87 9.52 6.84 -0.28
C SER A 87 10.39 5.95 0.63
N ARG A 88 10.53 6.36 1.89
CA ARG A 88 11.30 5.63 2.92
C ARG A 88 10.45 5.13 4.09
N ASN A 89 9.20 5.54 4.15
CA ASN A 89 8.28 5.17 5.23
C ASN A 89 6.82 5.20 4.75
N THR A 90 5.89 4.71 5.58
CA THR A 90 4.46 4.65 5.25
C THR A 90 3.84 6.00 4.92
N HIS A 91 4.28 7.09 5.56
CA HIS A 91 3.76 8.42 5.26
C HIS A 91 4.21 8.91 3.90
N GLU A 92 5.48 8.72 3.58
CA GLU A 92 6.05 9.04 2.27
C GLU A 92 5.45 8.18 1.16
N ASN A 93 5.27 6.86 1.37
CA ASN A 93 4.61 5.96 0.41
C ASN A 93 3.27 6.58 -0.06
N ILE A 94 2.44 7.01 0.90
CA ILE A 94 1.11 7.55 0.60
C ILE A 94 1.22 8.94 -0.04
N ARG A 95 2.07 9.82 0.50
CA ARG A 95 2.22 11.20 0.02
C ARG A 95 2.79 11.25 -1.40
N LEU A 96 3.84 10.47 -1.67
CA LEU A 96 4.53 10.42 -2.96
C LEU A 96 3.74 9.63 -4.01
N ALA A 97 2.79 8.78 -3.59
CA ALA A 97 1.84 8.15 -4.50
C ALA A 97 0.74 9.09 -4.99
N LEU A 98 0.47 10.23 -4.30
CA LEU A 98 -0.61 11.14 -4.69
C LEU A 98 -0.51 11.66 -6.14
N PRO A 99 0.66 12.09 -6.65
CA PRO A 99 0.79 12.50 -8.05
C PRO A 99 0.54 11.35 -9.04
N VAL A 100 0.96 10.13 -8.70
CA VAL A 100 0.70 8.94 -9.52
C VAL A 100 -0.80 8.65 -9.58
N LEU A 101 -1.46 8.66 -8.41
CA LEU A 101 -2.91 8.48 -8.29
C LEU A 101 -3.71 9.58 -9.02
N ALA A 102 -3.21 10.82 -8.99
CA ALA A 102 -3.81 11.95 -9.71
C ALA A 102 -3.74 11.77 -11.23
N ARG A 103 -2.60 11.32 -11.77
CA ARG A 103 -2.46 10.96 -13.20
C ARG A 103 -3.40 9.81 -13.59
N LEU A 104 -3.65 8.90 -12.67
CA LEU A 104 -4.64 7.83 -12.82
C LEU A 104 -6.08 8.29 -12.57
N GLY A 105 -6.34 9.57 -12.28
CA GLY A 105 -7.68 10.09 -12.02
C GLY A 105 -8.41 9.41 -10.86
N SER A 106 -7.68 8.84 -9.89
CA SER A 106 -8.28 8.08 -8.78
C SER A 106 -7.95 8.66 -7.41
N ARG A 107 -8.98 8.80 -6.58
CA ARG A 107 -8.84 8.96 -5.12
C ARG A 107 -9.28 7.71 -4.35
N ASP A 108 -9.77 6.70 -5.06
CA ASP A 108 -10.25 5.44 -4.51
C ASP A 108 -9.12 4.43 -4.50
N VAL A 109 -8.72 4.01 -3.30
CA VAL A 109 -7.59 3.09 -3.14
C VAL A 109 -7.94 1.89 -2.26
N LEU A 110 -7.43 0.72 -2.66
CA LEU A 110 -7.29 -0.44 -1.80
C LEU A 110 -5.86 -0.48 -1.30
N VAL A 111 -5.66 -0.18 -0.02
CA VAL A 111 -4.33 -0.22 0.59
C VAL A 111 -3.96 -1.67 0.86
N VAL A 112 -2.81 -2.10 0.33
CA VAL A 112 -2.25 -3.43 0.49
C VAL A 112 -1.03 -3.33 1.42
N SER A 113 -1.14 -3.91 2.61
CA SER A 113 -0.10 -3.97 3.64
C SER A 113 -0.35 -5.16 4.57
N ASP A 114 0.60 -5.52 5.42
CA ASP A 114 0.37 -6.56 6.43
C ASP A 114 -0.63 -6.08 7.51
N GLY A 115 -1.36 -7.02 8.12
CA GLY A 115 -2.52 -6.73 8.97
C GLY A 115 -2.26 -5.77 10.14
N TYR A 116 -1.05 -5.73 10.69
CA TYR A 116 -0.68 -4.85 11.80
C TYR A 116 -0.30 -3.42 11.35
N HIS A 117 0.13 -3.23 10.09
CA HIS A 117 0.43 -1.90 9.53
C HIS A 117 -0.78 -1.25 8.86
N LEU A 118 -1.78 -2.06 8.51
CA LEU A 118 -2.96 -1.61 7.76
C LEU A 118 -3.75 -0.50 8.46
N PRO A 119 -4.01 -0.52 9.79
CA PRO A 119 -4.74 0.56 10.45
C PRO A 119 -4.05 1.93 10.32
N ARG A 120 -2.72 1.95 10.54
CA ARG A 120 -1.91 3.17 10.39
C ARG A 120 -1.92 3.66 8.94
N ALA A 121 -1.73 2.75 7.99
CA ALA A 121 -1.73 3.09 6.57
C ALA A 121 -3.07 3.70 6.13
N LEU A 122 -4.20 3.13 6.57
CA LEU A 122 -5.52 3.66 6.27
C LEU A 122 -5.74 5.04 6.89
N LEU A 123 -5.28 5.27 8.13
CA LEU A 123 -5.38 6.57 8.78
C LEU A 123 -4.62 7.64 8.00
N VAL A 124 -3.38 7.35 7.59
CA VAL A 124 -2.55 8.27 6.81
C VAL A 124 -3.16 8.54 5.44
N ALA A 125 -3.65 7.49 4.75
CA ALA A 125 -4.28 7.63 3.44
C ALA A 125 -5.55 8.50 3.48
N ARG A 126 -6.40 8.31 4.49
CA ARG A 126 -7.61 9.13 4.69
C ARG A 126 -7.27 10.58 5.01
N ARG A 127 -6.25 10.82 5.85
CA ARG A 127 -5.75 12.18 6.13
C ARG A 127 -5.17 12.86 4.89
N ALA A 128 -4.61 12.08 3.97
CA ALA A 128 -4.14 12.57 2.66
C ALA A 128 -5.28 12.80 1.65
N GLY A 129 -6.55 12.63 2.05
CA GLY A 129 -7.71 12.86 1.19
C GLY A 129 -8.09 11.68 0.28
N LEU A 130 -7.53 10.49 0.51
CA LEU A 130 -7.87 9.27 -0.22
C LEU A 130 -9.07 8.56 0.42
N ARG A 131 -9.96 8.04 -0.44
CA ARG A 131 -11.04 7.12 -0.05
C ARG A 131 -10.46 5.71 0.08
N ALA A 132 -9.78 5.48 1.21
CA ALA A 132 -8.99 4.27 1.45
C ALA A 132 -9.76 3.17 2.19
N ARG A 133 -9.76 1.97 1.59
CA ARG A 133 -10.19 0.71 2.21
C ARG A 133 -9.00 -0.25 2.29
N GLY A 134 -9.01 -1.12 3.29
CA GLY A 134 -7.95 -2.13 3.43
C GLY A 134 -8.29 -3.40 2.68
N ALA A 135 -7.34 -3.94 1.92
CA ALA A 135 -7.40 -5.32 1.47
C ALA A 135 -6.64 -6.17 2.50
N ALA A 136 -7.37 -6.80 3.42
CA ALA A 136 -6.74 -7.65 4.43
C ALA A 136 -6.21 -8.93 3.75
N VAL A 137 -4.89 -9.11 3.78
CA VAL A 137 -4.25 -10.39 3.46
C VAL A 137 -4.65 -11.38 4.56
N PRO A 138 -5.30 -12.52 4.26
CA PRO A 138 -5.58 -13.52 5.27
C PRO A 138 -4.25 -14.09 5.80
N LEU A 139 -3.93 -13.80 7.06
CA LEU A 139 -2.76 -14.33 7.74
C LEU A 139 -3.02 -15.80 8.13
N ARG A 140 -2.68 -16.74 7.25
CA ARG A 140 -2.49 -18.14 7.70
C ARG A 140 -1.11 -18.25 8.36
N GLY A 141 -1.07 -18.55 9.67
CA GLY A 141 0.12 -19.12 10.32
C GLY A 141 1.10 -18.18 11.04
N ALA A 142 0.85 -16.86 11.16
CA ALA A 142 1.76 -15.97 11.90
C ALA A 142 1.32 -15.80 13.36
N ARG A 143 2.21 -16.10 14.33
CA ARG A 143 1.99 -15.90 15.78
C ARG A 143 1.74 -14.42 16.11
N VAL A 144 0.47 -14.06 16.21
CA VAL A 144 -0.05 -12.69 16.39
C VAL A 144 0.53 -11.96 17.61
N GLY A 145 0.77 -12.66 18.72
CA GLY A 145 1.04 -12.02 20.03
C GLY A 145 2.44 -11.44 20.25
N ALA A 146 3.50 -12.01 19.65
CA ALA A 146 4.88 -11.61 19.98
C ALA A 146 5.32 -10.29 19.30
N GLN A 147 4.77 -9.99 18.12
CA GLN A 147 5.13 -8.80 17.33
C GLN A 147 4.24 -7.57 17.63
N MET A 148 3.12 -7.74 18.33
CA MET A 148 2.25 -6.64 18.78
C MET A 148 2.94 -5.69 19.78
N ARG A 149 3.84 -6.20 20.63
CA ARG A 149 4.51 -5.39 21.67
C ARG A 149 5.51 -4.37 21.12
N GLY A 150 6.21 -4.70 20.03
CA GLY A 150 7.21 -3.81 19.43
C GLY A 150 6.58 -2.60 18.74
N ALA A 151 5.55 -2.82 17.93
CA ALA A 151 4.87 -1.76 17.17
C ALA A 151 3.95 -0.88 18.04
N LEU A 152 3.27 -1.46 19.06
CA LEU A 152 2.47 -0.68 20.01
C LEU A 152 3.31 0.33 20.80
N ARG A 153 4.62 0.08 20.98
CA ARG A 153 5.52 1.00 21.69
C ARG A 153 5.85 2.28 20.91
N GLU A 154 5.66 2.29 19.60
CA GLU A 154 5.91 3.47 18.74
C GLU A 154 4.63 4.25 18.38
N ILE A 155 3.44 3.70 18.70
CA ILE A 155 2.14 4.35 18.48
C ILE A 155 1.98 5.65 19.29
N PRO A 156 2.38 5.73 20.58
CA PRO A 156 2.24 6.97 21.35
C PRO A 156 3.07 8.12 20.79
N ALA A 157 4.30 7.83 20.32
CA ALA A 157 5.18 8.85 19.74
C ALA A 157 4.62 9.42 18.43
N PHE A 158 4.02 8.57 17.58
CA PHE A 158 3.34 9.00 16.35
C PHE A 158 2.02 9.72 16.63
N LEU A 159 1.24 9.27 17.62
CA LEU A 159 0.00 9.94 18.03
C LEU A 159 0.31 11.32 18.63
N TRP A 160 1.37 11.45 19.43
CA TRP A 160 1.87 12.72 19.95
C TRP A 160 2.34 13.66 18.84
N TYR A 161 3.06 13.15 17.83
CA TYR A 161 3.48 13.95 16.67
C TYR A 161 2.28 14.42 15.82
N LEU A 162 1.25 13.59 15.66
CA LEU A 162 0.02 13.92 14.93
C LEU A 162 -0.94 14.84 15.68
N LEU A 163 -0.89 14.86 17.01
CA LEU A 163 -1.71 15.72 17.89
C LEU A 163 -1.05 17.08 18.17
N ARG A 164 0.19 17.31 17.71
CA ARG A 164 0.86 18.59 17.86
C ARG A 164 0.21 19.62 16.91
N PRO A 165 -0.44 20.68 17.42
CA PRO A 165 -1.02 21.70 16.55
C PRO A 165 0.09 22.41 15.77
N LYS A 166 -0.17 22.73 14.49
CA LYS A 166 0.71 23.59 13.71
C LYS A 166 0.87 24.92 14.46
N LYS A 167 2.10 25.27 14.84
CA LYS A 167 2.40 26.67 15.18
C LYS A 167 2.17 27.48 13.91
N SER A 168 1.26 28.44 14.02
CA SER A 168 1.01 29.47 13.03
C SER A 168 2.19 30.43 12.91
#